data_AF-A0A6V2SX33-F1
#
_entry.id   AF-A0A6V2SX33-F1
#
_cell.length_a   1.000
_cell.length_b   1.000
_cell.length_c   1.000
_cell.angle_alpha   90.00
_cell.angle_beta   90.00
_cell.angle_gamma   90.00
#
_symmetry.space_group_name_H-M   'P 1'
#
loop_
_entity.id
_entity.type
_entity.pdbx_description
1 polymer ?
#
loop_
_entity_poly.entity_id
_entity_poly.type
_entity_poly.pdbx_seq_one_letter_code
_entity_poly.pdbx_strand_id
1 'polypeptide(L)'
;FFCAKRVMGGAQSADGSSSSFSAVWAELPDAAKDEIAALAGKDSTALLKPHPKAPPAAPPVPLGTKASLDHTAATAALTLVPRLQRKHYETIPKTLTEAAFWEAFFSHATVIVTRHAKALLVAQGEGDAWRCAAPDDSFTPAWEAADEAARAKLAALAAAESEALLTAAKKAPPPFPAVPLGTTVAISERAAVAALTLVPGLQKRQYALVPRRLDEKAFWVNFFSHATCLLAPKK
;
A
#
# COMPACT_ATOMS: atom_id res chain seq x y z
N PHE A 1 -26.69 10.82 14.27
CA PHE A 1 -26.22 10.48 15.64
C PHE A 1 -25.89 9.01 15.72
N PHE A 2 -24.61 8.64 15.61
CA PHE A 2 -24.08 7.40 16.18
C PHE A 2 -22.63 7.67 16.61
N CYS A 3 -22.53 8.29 17.77
CA CYS A 3 -21.33 8.43 18.57
C CYS A 3 -21.67 7.76 19.90
N ALA A 4 -20.93 6.72 20.31
CA ALA A 4 -20.67 6.32 21.70
C ALA A 4 -20.30 4.83 21.82
N LYS A 5 -19.00 4.51 21.67
CA LYS A 5 -18.19 3.85 22.73
C LYS A 5 -16.76 3.55 22.25
N ARG A 6 -15.88 4.54 22.39
CA ARG A 6 -14.47 4.39 22.83
C ARG A 6 -14.28 5.53 23.83
N VAL A 7 -14.63 5.33 25.09
CA VAL A 7 -13.69 4.94 26.17
C VAL A 7 -12.40 5.75 26.09
N MET A 8 -12.39 6.79 26.93
CA MET A 8 -11.21 7.51 27.40
C MET A 8 -10.23 6.53 28.05
N GLY A 9 -8.96 6.61 27.68
CA GLY A 9 -7.88 5.89 28.34
C GLY A 9 -6.63 5.79 27.47
N GLY A 10 -5.73 6.75 27.61
CA GLY A 10 -4.32 6.60 27.22
C GLY A 10 -3.98 7.12 25.83
N ALA A 11 -3.25 8.23 25.83
CA ALA A 11 -2.53 8.74 24.69
C ALA A 11 -1.68 7.64 24.03
N GLN A 12 -1.80 7.54 22.71
CA GLN A 12 -0.63 7.65 21.86
C GLN A 12 -1.10 8.37 20.61
N SER A 13 -0.77 9.65 20.53
CA SER A 13 -0.38 10.22 19.24
C SER A 13 0.45 9.15 18.54
N ALA A 14 0.06 8.77 17.32
CA ALA A 14 0.91 7.96 16.48
C ALA A 14 2.11 8.82 15.98
N ASP A 15 2.86 9.39 16.92
CA ASP A 15 4.21 9.93 16.75
C ASP A 15 5.24 8.79 16.89
N GLY A 16 4.84 7.57 16.56
CA GLY A 16 5.68 6.38 16.48
C GLY A 16 5.93 5.91 15.05
N SER A 17 5.63 6.74 14.05
CA SER A 17 5.97 6.46 12.65
C SER A 17 7.48 6.67 12.45
N SER A 18 8.30 5.73 12.92
CA SER A 18 9.61 5.55 12.29
C SER A 18 9.31 5.27 10.82
N SER A 19 9.55 6.23 9.93
CA SER A 19 9.36 5.96 8.51
C SER A 19 10.18 4.72 8.19
N SER A 20 9.57 3.83 7.42
CA SER A 20 10.20 2.62 6.92
C SER A 20 11.65 2.89 6.46
N PHE A 21 11.86 4.03 5.82
CA PHE A 21 13.16 4.46 5.34
C PHE A 21 14.14 4.91 6.44
N SER A 22 13.73 5.68 7.46
CA SER A 22 14.66 6.14 8.52
C SER A 22 15.26 4.98 9.30
N ALA A 23 14.44 3.97 9.64
CA ALA A 23 14.89 2.78 10.34
C ALA A 23 15.88 1.97 9.49
N VAL A 24 15.53 1.74 8.21
CA VAL A 24 16.42 1.07 7.25
C VAL A 24 17.73 1.86 7.11
N TRP A 25 17.65 3.18 6.93
CA TRP A 25 18.82 4.03 6.76
C TRP A 25 19.77 3.97 7.95
N ALA A 26 19.26 3.96 9.18
CA ALA A 26 20.10 3.88 10.38
C ALA A 26 20.95 2.59 10.39
N GLU A 27 20.35 1.46 10.01
CA GLU A 27 20.97 0.13 10.05
C GLU A 27 21.81 -0.20 8.80
N LEU A 28 21.79 0.64 7.75
CA LEU A 28 22.59 0.40 6.56
C LEU A 28 24.10 0.58 6.81
N PRO A 29 24.95 -0.28 6.20
CA PRO A 29 26.39 -0.08 6.21
C PRO A 29 26.77 1.17 5.40
N ASP A 30 27.89 1.80 5.76
CA ASP A 30 28.33 3.06 5.14
C ASP A 30 28.49 2.94 3.61
N ALA A 31 29.01 1.81 3.12
CA ALA A 31 29.09 1.55 1.68
C ALA A 31 27.73 1.63 0.97
N ALA A 32 26.65 1.16 1.59
CA ALA A 32 25.31 1.26 1.02
C ALA A 32 24.77 2.70 1.09
N LYS A 33 25.04 3.42 2.18
CA LYS A 33 24.66 4.84 2.34
C LYS A 33 25.36 5.71 1.29
N ASP A 34 26.65 5.48 1.05
CA ASP A 34 27.45 6.19 0.05
C ASP A 34 26.93 5.93 -1.37
N GLU A 35 26.58 4.69 -1.70
CA GLU A 35 25.99 4.36 -2.99
C GLU A 35 24.61 5.02 -3.20
N ILE A 36 23.77 5.09 -2.14
CA ILE A 36 22.49 5.81 -2.22
C ILE A 36 22.72 7.32 -2.35
N ALA A 37 23.69 7.88 -1.62
CA ALA A 37 24.06 9.30 -1.72
C ALA A 37 24.59 9.66 -3.12
N ALA A 38 25.33 8.74 -3.77
CA ALA A 38 25.84 8.92 -5.12
C ALA A 38 24.73 9.08 -6.17
N LEU A 39 23.53 8.53 -5.93
CA LEU A 39 22.35 8.76 -6.79
C LEU A 39 22.02 10.25 -6.93
N ALA A 40 22.20 11.02 -5.85
CA ALA A 40 21.99 12.47 -5.80
C ALA A 40 23.23 13.29 -6.23
N GLY A 41 24.25 12.64 -6.80
CA GLY A 41 25.43 13.29 -7.35
C GLY A 41 25.08 14.35 -8.41
N LYS A 42 25.93 15.38 -8.52
CA LYS A 42 25.73 16.52 -9.45
C LYS A 42 25.45 16.03 -10.88
N ASP A 43 26.32 15.16 -11.37
CA ASP A 43 26.31 14.65 -12.74
C ASP A 43 25.57 13.31 -12.87
N SER A 44 25.01 12.80 -11.78
CA SER A 44 24.22 11.56 -11.81
C SER A 44 22.93 11.76 -12.58
N THR A 45 22.70 10.86 -13.54
CA THR A 45 21.46 10.72 -14.30
C THR A 45 20.63 9.52 -13.85
N ALA A 46 21.07 8.81 -12.80
CA ALA A 46 20.41 7.58 -12.33
C ALA A 46 18.95 7.82 -11.96
N LEU A 47 18.64 8.97 -11.34
CA LEU A 47 17.29 9.35 -10.91
C LEU A 47 16.36 9.75 -12.05
N LEU A 48 16.83 9.79 -13.31
CA LEU A 48 15.97 10.07 -14.47
C LEU A 48 15.04 8.91 -14.83
N LYS A 49 15.39 7.69 -14.41
CA LYS A 49 14.61 6.48 -14.69
C LYS A 49 14.64 5.53 -13.50
N PRO A 50 13.56 4.76 -13.27
CA PRO A 50 13.56 3.69 -12.28
C PRO A 50 14.63 2.64 -12.57
N HIS A 51 15.14 2.01 -11.52
CA HIS A 51 16.10 0.93 -11.64
C HIS A 51 15.44 -0.31 -12.26
N PRO A 52 15.99 -0.90 -13.34
CA PRO A 52 15.32 -1.95 -14.12
C PRO A 52 15.12 -3.28 -13.37
N LYS A 53 15.89 -3.52 -12.30
CA LYS A 53 15.79 -4.72 -11.44
C LYS A 53 14.94 -4.51 -10.18
N ALA A 54 14.40 -3.32 -9.95
CA ALA A 54 13.54 -3.08 -8.80
C ALA A 54 12.15 -3.71 -9.03
N PRO A 55 11.42 -4.06 -7.96
CA PRO A 55 9.99 -4.32 -8.08
C PRO A 55 9.28 -3.13 -8.74
N PRO A 56 8.19 -3.34 -9.50
CA PRO A 56 7.42 -2.24 -10.06
C PRO A 56 6.84 -1.38 -8.92
N ALA A 57 6.87 -0.05 -9.08
CA ALA A 57 6.31 0.86 -8.07
C ALA A 57 4.77 0.82 -8.01
N ALA A 58 4.13 0.46 -9.12
CA ALA A 58 2.69 0.20 -9.21
C ALA A 58 2.43 -1.26 -9.60
N PRO A 59 2.63 -2.22 -8.69
CA PRO A 59 2.28 -3.61 -8.97
C PRO A 59 0.76 -3.75 -9.14
N PRO A 60 0.28 -4.80 -9.84
CA PRO A 60 -1.13 -5.12 -9.84
C PRO A 60 -1.57 -5.46 -8.41
N VAL A 61 -2.55 -4.72 -7.90
CA VAL A 61 -3.14 -4.91 -6.57
C VAL A 61 -4.65 -5.16 -6.68
N PRO A 62 -5.28 -5.86 -5.73
CA PRO A 62 -6.74 -6.04 -5.70
C PRO A 62 -7.52 -4.71 -5.67
N LEU A 63 -8.77 -4.74 -6.11
CA LEU A 63 -9.74 -3.67 -5.83
C LEU A 63 -9.75 -3.35 -4.33
N GLY A 64 -9.96 -2.09 -3.96
CA GLY A 64 -9.95 -1.66 -2.56
C GLY A 64 -8.59 -1.63 -1.87
N THR A 65 -7.52 -2.08 -2.53
CA THR A 65 -6.14 -1.85 -2.09
C THR A 65 -5.50 -0.73 -2.90
N LYS A 66 -4.53 -0.05 -2.30
CA LYS A 66 -3.78 1.04 -2.93
C LYS A 66 -2.31 0.92 -2.59
N ALA A 67 -1.47 1.01 -3.62
CA ALA A 67 -0.05 1.31 -3.49
C ALA A 67 0.16 2.83 -3.59
N SER A 68 0.89 3.42 -2.65
CA SER A 68 1.19 4.85 -2.64
C SER A 68 2.57 5.15 -2.08
N LEU A 69 3.12 6.29 -2.49
CA LEU A 69 4.31 6.86 -1.88
C LEU A 69 4.07 7.07 -0.37
N ASP A 70 5.00 6.58 0.44
CA ASP A 70 5.10 6.91 1.85
C ASP A 70 5.72 8.30 1.98
N HIS A 71 4.88 9.31 2.22
CA HIS A 71 5.34 10.69 2.39
C HIS A 71 6.32 10.83 3.56
N THR A 72 6.20 10.03 4.62
CA THR A 72 7.13 10.08 5.75
C THR A 72 8.50 9.54 5.35
N ALA A 73 8.54 8.49 4.52
CA ALA A 73 9.77 7.98 3.95
C ALA A 73 10.41 8.98 2.97
N ALA A 74 9.61 9.65 2.14
CA ALA A 74 10.08 10.69 1.23
C ALA A 74 10.72 11.86 2.01
N THR A 75 10.03 12.37 3.03
CA THR A 75 10.57 13.42 3.91
C THR A 75 11.86 12.98 4.59
N ALA A 76 11.88 11.76 5.15
CA ALA A 76 13.09 11.21 5.76
C ALA A 76 14.25 11.10 4.77
N ALA A 77 14.00 10.66 3.54
CA ALA A 77 15.02 10.58 2.50
C ALA A 77 15.61 11.95 2.17
N LEU A 78 14.79 13.00 2.06
CA LEU A 78 15.28 14.37 1.83
C LEU A 78 16.21 14.86 2.94
N THR A 79 15.94 14.46 4.20
CA THR A 79 16.73 14.87 5.37
C THR A 79 18.00 14.04 5.52
N LEU A 80 17.92 12.73 5.32
CA LEU A 80 18.99 11.79 5.64
C LEU A 80 19.99 11.60 4.51
N VAL A 81 19.54 11.66 3.25
CA VAL A 81 20.40 11.36 2.10
C VAL A 81 21.13 12.63 1.66
N PRO A 82 22.46 12.66 1.71
CA PRO A 82 23.24 13.83 1.30
C PRO A 82 22.87 14.30 -0.11
N ARG A 83 22.66 15.60 -0.25
CA ARG A 83 22.35 16.29 -1.53
C ARG A 83 21.03 15.90 -2.20
N LEU A 84 20.26 14.94 -1.68
CA LEU A 84 19.01 14.53 -2.32
C LEU A 84 18.00 15.67 -2.41
N GLN A 85 17.87 16.48 -1.35
CA GLN A 85 17.01 17.66 -1.36
C GLN A 85 17.38 18.65 -2.47
N ARG A 86 18.67 18.91 -2.67
CA ARG A 86 19.13 19.79 -3.74
C ARG A 86 18.82 19.19 -5.12
N LYS A 87 19.08 17.89 -5.30
CA LYS A 87 18.75 17.19 -6.55
C LYS A 87 17.25 17.23 -6.84
N HIS A 88 16.41 17.00 -5.83
CA HIS A 88 14.95 17.09 -5.91
C HIS A 88 14.49 18.44 -6.49
N TYR A 89 15.00 19.56 -5.96
CA TYR A 89 14.70 20.91 -6.48
C TYR A 89 15.29 21.19 -7.87
N GLU A 90 16.41 20.57 -8.22
CA GLU A 90 17.02 20.74 -9.55
C GLU A 90 16.24 19.97 -10.63
N THR A 91 15.70 18.79 -10.29
CA THR A 91 15.02 17.90 -11.24
C THR A 91 13.53 18.15 -11.37
N ILE A 92 12.85 18.63 -10.33
CA ILE A 92 11.39 18.86 -10.32
C ILE A 92 11.11 20.37 -10.37
N PRO A 93 10.19 20.84 -11.25
CA PRO A 93 9.44 20.09 -12.27
C PRO A 93 10.19 19.98 -13.62
N LYS A 94 11.46 20.41 -13.70
CA LYS A 94 12.18 20.63 -14.97
C LYS A 94 12.31 19.37 -15.84
N THR A 95 12.54 18.22 -15.21
CA THR A 95 12.88 16.96 -15.88
C THR A 95 11.96 15.82 -15.48
N LEU A 96 11.43 15.83 -14.26
CA LEU A 96 10.56 14.79 -13.72
C LEU A 96 9.40 15.40 -12.94
N THR A 97 8.30 14.66 -12.88
CA THR A 97 7.26 14.89 -11.86
C THR A 97 7.76 14.39 -10.50
N GLU A 98 7.14 14.87 -9.42
CA GLU A 98 7.47 14.41 -8.06
C GLU A 98 7.28 12.89 -7.92
N ALA A 99 6.19 12.35 -8.44
CA ALA A 99 5.95 10.90 -8.45
C ALA A 99 7.05 10.12 -9.17
N ALA A 100 7.48 10.57 -10.36
CA ALA A 100 8.52 9.89 -11.13
C ALA A 100 9.90 9.99 -10.46
N PHE A 101 10.19 11.11 -9.79
CA PHE A 101 11.43 11.26 -9.01
C PHE A 101 11.47 10.26 -7.85
N TRP A 102 10.39 10.18 -7.08
CA TRP A 102 10.34 9.28 -5.92
C TRP A 102 10.35 7.82 -6.33
N GLU A 103 9.61 7.46 -7.39
CA GLU A 103 9.67 6.13 -7.99
C GLU A 103 11.11 5.78 -8.40
N ALA A 104 11.80 6.68 -9.09
CA ALA A 104 13.18 6.47 -9.48
C ALA A 104 14.09 6.31 -8.25
N PHE A 105 14.09 7.26 -7.33
CA PHE A 105 14.92 7.22 -6.13
C PHE A 105 14.74 5.93 -5.33
N PHE A 106 13.50 5.59 -4.99
CA PHE A 106 13.22 4.44 -4.16
C PHE A 106 13.47 3.11 -4.88
N SER A 107 13.28 3.04 -6.20
CA SER A 107 13.64 1.84 -6.96
C SER A 107 15.15 1.55 -6.91
N HIS A 108 16.00 2.57 -7.04
CA HIS A 108 17.46 2.43 -6.90
C HIS A 108 17.84 2.08 -5.48
N ALA A 109 17.30 2.80 -4.49
CA ALA A 109 17.55 2.53 -3.08
C ALA A 109 17.18 1.07 -2.71
N THR A 110 16.02 0.57 -3.18
CA THR A 110 15.58 -0.81 -2.94
C THR A 110 16.60 -1.83 -3.41
N VAL A 111 17.18 -1.64 -4.61
CA VAL A 111 18.16 -2.58 -5.15
C VAL A 111 19.47 -2.52 -4.38
N ILE A 112 19.93 -1.33 -3.99
CA ILE A 112 21.14 -1.16 -3.18
C ILE A 112 20.95 -1.83 -1.81
N VAL A 113 19.83 -1.57 -1.12
CA VAL A 113 19.51 -2.20 0.16
C VAL A 113 19.35 -3.71 0.00
N THR A 114 18.74 -4.21 -1.08
CA THR A 114 18.62 -5.66 -1.32
C THR A 114 19.99 -6.33 -1.42
N ARG A 115 20.97 -5.68 -2.06
CA ARG A 115 22.31 -6.24 -2.24
C ARG A 115 23.12 -6.24 -0.93
N HIS A 116 22.98 -5.20 -0.12
CA HIS A 116 23.80 -4.99 1.07
C HIS A 116 23.17 -5.48 2.38
N ALA A 117 21.84 -5.42 2.48
CA ALA A 117 21.10 -5.64 3.72
C ALA A 117 19.66 -6.14 3.46
N LYS A 118 19.52 -7.20 2.67
CA LYS A 118 18.21 -7.79 2.27
C LYS A 118 17.26 -8.02 3.45
N ALA A 119 17.78 -8.44 4.61
CA ALA A 119 17.00 -8.72 5.81
C ALA A 119 16.15 -7.51 6.26
N LEU A 120 16.64 -6.28 6.04
CA LEU A 120 15.94 -5.04 6.42
C LEU A 120 14.67 -4.81 5.60
N LEU A 121 14.59 -5.35 4.37
CA LEU A 121 13.39 -5.23 3.53
C LEU A 121 12.30 -6.24 3.90
N VAL A 122 12.68 -7.39 4.44
CA VAL A 122 11.74 -8.45 4.83
C VAL A 122 10.96 -8.04 6.09
N ALA A 123 11.58 -7.27 6.99
CA ALA A 123 10.95 -6.77 8.22
C ALA A 123 9.84 -5.74 7.98
N GLN A 124 9.68 -5.21 6.76
CA GLN A 124 8.69 -4.16 6.46
C GLN A 124 7.39 -4.67 5.84
N GLY A 125 7.28 -5.97 5.57
CA GLY A 125 6.13 -6.58 4.91
C GLY A 125 4.82 -6.55 5.71
N GLU A 126 4.88 -6.19 6.99
CA GLU A 126 3.69 -6.09 7.86
C GLU A 126 3.78 -4.83 8.74
N GLY A 127 3.61 -3.65 8.14
CA GLY A 127 3.36 -2.45 8.93
C GLY A 127 2.05 -2.59 9.73
N ASP A 128 2.03 -2.01 10.94
CA ASP A 128 0.87 -2.03 11.85
C ASP A 128 -0.42 -1.45 11.22
N ALA A 129 -0.28 -0.60 10.19
CA ALA A 129 -1.38 0.01 9.45
C ALA A 129 -1.65 -0.70 8.12
N TRP A 130 -2.41 -1.80 8.16
CA TRP A 130 -2.93 -2.47 6.95
C TRP A 130 -4.10 -1.72 6.29
N ARG A 131 -4.61 -0.67 6.96
CA ARG A 131 -5.60 0.29 6.44
C ARG A 131 -5.05 1.69 6.41
N CYS A 132 -5.45 2.45 5.40
CA CYS A 132 -5.20 3.87 5.32
C CYS A 132 -6.51 4.65 5.08
N ALA A 133 -6.58 5.85 5.63
CA ALA A 133 -7.68 6.80 5.40
C ALA A 133 -7.56 7.50 4.02
N ALA A 134 -6.96 6.85 3.03
CA ALA A 134 -6.70 7.45 1.73
C ALA A 134 -8.04 7.83 1.04
N PRO A 135 -8.09 8.98 0.34
CA PRO A 135 -9.32 9.46 -0.29
C PRO A 135 -9.76 8.63 -1.51
N ASP A 136 -8.92 7.73 -2.01
CA ASP A 136 -9.18 6.93 -3.20
C ASP A 136 -10.10 5.75 -2.92
N ASP A 137 -11.11 5.59 -3.77
CA ASP A 137 -12.07 4.50 -3.77
C ASP A 137 -12.06 3.81 -5.14
N SER A 138 -11.35 2.68 -5.22
CA SER A 138 -11.34 1.84 -6.43
C SER A 138 -12.53 0.89 -6.50
N PHE A 139 -13.32 0.74 -5.43
CA PHE A 139 -14.43 -0.20 -5.39
C PHE A 139 -15.70 0.38 -6.00
N THR A 140 -16.09 1.61 -5.65
CA THR A 140 -17.34 2.22 -6.16
C THR A 140 -17.39 2.26 -7.69
N PRO A 141 -16.36 2.74 -8.41
CA PRO A 141 -16.39 2.76 -9.87
C PRO A 141 -16.48 1.35 -10.48
N ALA A 142 -15.79 0.37 -9.89
CA ALA A 142 -15.83 -1.02 -10.35
C ALA A 142 -17.21 -1.65 -10.11
N TRP A 143 -17.85 -1.33 -8.98
CA TRP A 143 -19.21 -1.75 -8.68
C TRP A 143 -20.20 -1.14 -9.67
N GLU A 144 -20.12 0.17 -9.92
CA GLU A 144 -20.99 0.89 -10.86
C GLU A 144 -20.86 0.42 -12.30
N ALA A 145 -19.66 0.04 -12.73
CA ALA A 145 -19.41 -0.51 -14.06
C ALA A 145 -19.84 -1.98 -14.22
N ALA A 146 -19.99 -2.73 -13.11
CA ALA A 146 -20.33 -4.15 -13.16
C ALA A 146 -21.80 -4.40 -13.53
N ASP A 147 -22.04 -5.48 -14.28
CA ASP A 147 -23.39 -5.96 -14.58
C ASP A 147 -24.10 -6.52 -13.33
N GLU A 148 -25.43 -6.66 -13.44
CA GLU A 148 -26.26 -7.16 -12.34
C GLU A 148 -25.86 -8.58 -11.91
N ALA A 149 -25.43 -9.42 -12.85
CA ALA A 149 -25.01 -10.80 -12.56
C ALA A 149 -23.73 -10.84 -11.72
N ALA A 150 -22.75 -9.98 -12.00
CA ALA A 150 -21.51 -9.86 -11.23
C ALA A 150 -21.77 -9.27 -9.84
N ARG A 151 -22.63 -8.25 -9.74
CA ARG A 151 -23.07 -7.69 -8.45
C ARG A 151 -23.81 -8.72 -7.59
N ALA A 152 -24.71 -9.51 -8.19
CA ALA A 152 -25.42 -10.58 -7.51
C ALA A 152 -24.47 -11.67 -6.99
N LYS A 153 -23.47 -12.08 -7.79
CA LYS A 153 -22.43 -13.01 -7.35
C LYS A 153 -21.62 -12.47 -6.19
N LEU A 154 -21.27 -11.19 -6.19
CA LEU A 154 -20.54 -10.58 -5.09
C LEU A 154 -21.40 -10.47 -3.82
N ALA A 155 -22.68 -10.09 -3.96
CA ALA A 155 -23.64 -10.06 -2.85
C ALA A 155 -23.87 -11.46 -2.24
N ALA A 156 -23.86 -12.52 -3.06
CA ALA A 156 -23.98 -13.89 -2.59
C ALA A 156 -22.81 -14.32 -1.67
N LEU A 157 -21.64 -13.67 -1.76
CA LEU A 157 -20.54 -13.91 -0.81
C LEU A 157 -20.88 -13.45 0.61
N ALA A 158 -21.79 -12.47 0.74
CA ALA A 158 -22.25 -11.97 2.02
C ALA A 158 -23.38 -12.83 2.64
N ALA A 159 -23.86 -13.86 1.94
CA ALA A 159 -24.89 -14.75 2.46
C ALA A 159 -24.41 -15.49 3.73
N ALA A 160 -25.34 -15.77 4.65
CA ALA A 160 -25.02 -16.40 5.93
C ALA A 160 -24.35 -17.78 5.78
N GLU A 161 -24.76 -18.53 4.76
CA GLU A 161 -24.27 -19.88 4.45
C GLU A 161 -22.95 -19.88 3.64
N SER A 162 -22.54 -18.72 3.10
CA SER A 162 -21.39 -18.65 2.21
C SER A 162 -20.07 -18.64 2.96
N GLU A 163 -19.28 -19.71 2.83
CA GLU A 163 -17.94 -19.79 3.42
C GLU A 163 -16.84 -19.15 2.56
N ALA A 164 -17.19 -18.58 1.40
CA ALA A 164 -16.23 -18.07 0.44
C ALA A 164 -15.31 -16.97 1.02
N LEU A 165 -15.82 -16.13 1.93
CA LEU A 165 -15.05 -15.05 2.56
C LEU A 165 -14.03 -15.52 3.61
N LEU A 166 -14.00 -16.81 3.96
CA LEU A 166 -12.99 -17.36 4.87
C LEU A 166 -11.61 -17.47 4.23
N THR A 167 -11.55 -17.49 2.89
CA THR A 167 -10.30 -17.59 2.14
C THR A 167 -10.27 -16.62 0.97
N ALA A 168 -9.09 -16.11 0.64
CA ALA A 168 -8.90 -15.26 -0.52
C ALA A 168 -9.13 -16.02 -1.84
N ALA A 169 -9.59 -15.30 -2.86
CA ALA A 169 -9.73 -15.81 -4.21
C ALA A 169 -8.35 -16.08 -4.83
N LYS A 170 -8.07 -17.36 -5.16
CA LYS A 170 -6.76 -17.79 -5.68
C LYS A 170 -6.30 -17.11 -6.97
N LYS A 171 -7.23 -16.55 -7.75
CA LYS A 171 -6.94 -15.87 -9.03
C LYS A 171 -6.68 -14.37 -8.88
N ALA A 172 -6.89 -13.80 -7.70
CA ALA A 172 -6.63 -12.39 -7.47
C ALA A 172 -5.12 -12.14 -7.38
N PRO A 173 -4.63 -10.95 -7.76
CA PRO A 173 -3.27 -10.53 -7.43
C PRO A 173 -3.08 -10.54 -5.90
N PRO A 174 -1.83 -10.68 -5.42
CA PRO A 174 -1.55 -10.63 -3.99
C PRO A 174 -1.98 -9.27 -3.40
N PRO A 175 -2.60 -9.25 -2.20
CA PRO A 175 -3.08 -8.01 -1.57
C PRO A 175 -1.95 -7.07 -1.13
N PHE A 176 -0.80 -7.64 -0.78
CA PHE A 176 0.40 -6.94 -0.35
C PHE A 176 1.59 -7.48 -1.16
N PRO A 177 1.75 -7.08 -2.43
CA PRO A 177 2.91 -7.48 -3.24
C PRO A 177 4.19 -6.84 -2.70
N ALA A 178 5.34 -7.40 -3.13
CA ALA A 178 6.61 -6.71 -2.95
C ALA A 178 6.60 -5.38 -3.70
N VAL A 179 6.88 -4.30 -2.98
CA VAL A 179 6.97 -2.93 -3.50
C VAL A 179 8.35 -2.34 -3.21
N PRO A 180 8.79 -1.31 -3.96
CA PRO A 180 9.99 -0.56 -3.61
C PRO A 180 9.89 0.03 -2.19
N LEU A 181 11.05 0.29 -1.57
CA LEU A 181 11.18 1.13 -0.39
C LEU A 181 10.37 2.43 -0.55
N GLY A 182 9.88 3.00 0.55
CA GLY A 182 9.10 4.22 0.48
C GLY A 182 7.78 4.10 -0.29
N THR A 183 7.34 2.89 -0.64
CA THR A 183 5.99 2.61 -1.13
C THR A 183 5.25 1.80 -0.07
N THR A 184 4.04 2.22 0.27
CA THR A 184 3.14 1.46 1.15
C THR A 184 2.00 0.87 0.35
N VAL A 185 1.57 -0.34 0.73
CA VAL A 185 0.33 -0.95 0.22
C VAL A 185 -0.62 -1.13 1.39
N ALA A 186 -1.82 -0.56 1.27
CA ALA A 186 -2.84 -0.63 2.30
C ALA A 186 -4.23 -0.80 1.71
N ILE A 187 -5.15 -1.31 2.52
CA ILE A 187 -6.57 -1.33 2.20
C ILE A 187 -7.14 0.08 2.41
N SER A 188 -7.81 0.61 1.39
CA SER A 188 -8.49 1.91 1.49
C SER A 188 -9.70 1.80 2.41
N GLU A 189 -9.71 2.61 3.47
CA GLU A 189 -10.86 2.72 4.37
C GLU A 189 -12.11 3.17 3.60
N ARG A 190 -11.95 4.07 2.63
CA ARG A 190 -13.07 4.56 1.81
C ARG A 190 -13.67 3.44 0.96
N ALA A 191 -12.83 2.60 0.35
CA ALA A 191 -13.29 1.44 -0.41
C ALA A 191 -14.00 0.41 0.50
N ALA A 192 -13.49 0.20 1.72
CA ALA A 192 -14.13 -0.68 2.70
C ALA A 192 -15.52 -0.14 3.11
N VAL A 193 -15.64 1.15 3.40
CA VAL A 193 -16.92 1.81 3.72
C VAL A 193 -17.89 1.74 2.55
N ALA A 194 -17.41 1.99 1.32
CA ALA A 194 -18.22 1.86 0.11
C ALA A 194 -18.74 0.42 -0.05
N ALA A 195 -17.90 -0.59 0.14
CA ALA A 195 -18.30 -1.99 0.08
C ALA A 195 -19.39 -2.33 1.11
N LEU A 196 -19.26 -1.87 2.37
CA LEU A 196 -20.30 -2.08 3.39
C LEU A 196 -21.63 -1.43 3.04
N THR A 197 -21.59 -0.32 2.32
CA THR A 197 -22.77 0.45 1.95
C THR A 197 -23.46 -0.13 0.70
N LEU A 198 -22.66 -0.52 -0.30
CA LEU A 198 -23.16 -0.91 -1.61
C LEU A 198 -23.50 -2.41 -1.70
N VAL A 199 -22.79 -3.28 -0.98
CA VAL A 199 -22.98 -4.73 -1.08
C VAL A 199 -24.02 -5.21 -0.07
N PRO A 200 -25.20 -5.70 -0.51
CA PRO A 200 -26.25 -6.14 0.39
C PRO A 200 -25.76 -7.25 1.33
N GLY A 201 -26.04 -7.10 2.63
CA GLY A 201 -25.71 -8.09 3.65
C GLY A 201 -24.25 -8.13 4.10
N LEU A 202 -23.33 -7.43 3.43
CA LEU A 202 -21.89 -7.49 3.75
C LEU A 202 -21.59 -7.03 5.16
N GLN A 203 -22.22 -5.95 5.62
CA GLN A 203 -22.04 -5.45 6.99
C GLN A 203 -22.46 -6.49 8.05
N LYS A 204 -23.61 -7.15 7.86
CA LYS A 204 -24.05 -8.23 8.75
C LYS A 204 -23.06 -9.40 8.72
N ARG A 205 -22.52 -9.72 7.55
CA ARG A 205 -21.53 -10.79 7.39
C ARG A 205 -20.20 -10.45 8.08
N GLN A 206 -19.73 -9.21 7.97
CA GLN A 206 -18.53 -8.74 8.65
C GLN A 206 -18.66 -8.94 10.17
N TYR A 207 -19.77 -8.51 10.78
CA TYR A 207 -20.02 -8.71 12.21
C TYR A 207 -20.13 -10.19 12.62
N ALA A 208 -20.59 -11.07 11.72
CA ALA A 208 -20.68 -12.50 12.00
C ALA A 208 -19.32 -13.20 11.96
N LEU A 209 -18.41 -12.77 11.07
CA LEU A 209 -17.10 -13.37 10.87
C LEU A 209 -16.00 -12.73 11.73
N VAL A 210 -16.07 -11.43 12.01
CA VAL A 210 -15.05 -10.68 12.74
C VAL A 210 -15.55 -10.38 14.17
N PRO A 211 -14.81 -10.71 15.24
CA PRO A 211 -13.50 -11.39 15.26
C PRO A 211 -13.58 -12.93 15.37
N ARG A 212 -14.77 -13.53 15.21
CA ARG A 212 -15.03 -14.93 15.59
C ARG A 212 -14.27 -15.97 14.75
N ARG A 213 -14.19 -15.76 13.44
CA ARG A 213 -13.59 -16.68 12.47
C ARG A 213 -12.42 -16.05 11.71
N LEU A 214 -12.40 -14.73 11.60
CA LEU A 214 -11.36 -13.96 10.92
C LEU A 214 -11.06 -12.71 11.73
N ASP A 215 -9.81 -12.25 11.67
CA ASP A 215 -9.52 -10.86 11.97
C ASP A 215 -10.03 -9.94 10.84
N GLU A 216 -10.03 -8.64 11.12
CA GLU A 216 -10.57 -7.66 10.19
C GLU A 216 -9.70 -7.52 8.91
N LYS A 217 -8.37 -7.65 9.02
CA LYS A 217 -7.45 -7.59 7.88
C LYS A 217 -7.74 -8.72 6.91
N ALA A 218 -7.84 -9.94 7.42
CA ALA A 218 -8.15 -11.15 6.66
C ALA A 218 -9.52 -11.05 5.99
N PHE A 219 -10.54 -10.53 6.69
CA PHE A 219 -11.86 -10.31 6.09
C PHE A 219 -11.78 -9.41 4.85
N TRP A 220 -11.11 -8.26 4.95
CA TRP A 220 -11.02 -7.32 3.84
C TRP A 220 -10.15 -7.83 2.70
N VAL A 221 -9.02 -8.47 3.00
CA VAL A 221 -8.18 -9.14 2.00
C VAL A 221 -9.01 -10.17 1.22
N ASN A 222 -9.75 -11.01 1.92
CA ASN A 222 -10.57 -12.03 1.29
C ASN A 222 -11.68 -11.41 0.44
N PHE A 223 -12.45 -10.48 1.00
CA PHE A 223 -13.52 -9.80 0.26
C PHE A 223 -13.00 -9.12 -1.01
N PHE A 224 -11.96 -8.31 -0.91
CA PHE A 224 -11.43 -7.57 -2.05
C PHE A 224 -10.77 -8.46 -3.11
N SER A 225 -10.18 -9.59 -2.70
CA SER A 225 -9.70 -10.59 -3.66
C SER A 225 -10.84 -11.15 -4.52
N HIS A 226 -11.99 -11.48 -3.91
CA HIS A 226 -13.17 -11.94 -4.65
C HIS A 226 -13.79 -10.85 -5.49
N ALA A 227 -13.92 -9.62 -4.95
CA ALA A 227 -14.39 -8.46 -5.70
C ALA A 227 -13.54 -8.21 -6.95
N THR A 228 -12.22 -8.34 -6.85
CA THR A 228 -11.31 -8.20 -7.99
C THR A 228 -11.60 -9.25 -9.05
N CYS A 229 -11.77 -10.52 -8.69
CA CYS A 229 -12.06 -11.58 -9.66
C CYS A 229 -13.43 -11.43 -10.35
N LEU A 230 -14.40 -10.81 -9.68
CA LEU A 230 -15.77 -10.70 -10.16
C LEU A 230 -16.06 -9.39 -10.90
N LEU A 231 -15.44 -8.28 -10.48
CA LEU A 231 -15.73 -6.94 -10.96
C LEU A 231 -14.63 -6.33 -11.82
N ALA A 232 -13.39 -6.86 -11.79
CA ALA A 232 -12.34 -6.30 -12.63
C ALA A 232 -12.71 -6.49 -14.12
N PRO A 233 -12.46 -5.47 -14.97
CA PRO A 233 -12.77 -5.55 -16.39
C PRO A 233 -12.06 -6.77 -17.00
N LYS A 234 -12.84 -7.63 -17.67
CA LYS A 234 -12.28 -8.74 -18.43
C LYS A 234 -11.51 -8.13 -19.60
N LYS A 235 -10.19 -8.34 -19.63
CA LYS A 235 -9.35 -8.01 -20.78
C LYS A 235 -9.73 -8.85 -21.98
#